data_AF-A0A5C4QE29-F1
#
_entry.id   AF-A0A5C4QE29-F1
#
_cell.length_a   1.000
_cell.length_b   1.000
_cell.length_c   1.000
_cell.angle_alpha   90.00
_cell.angle_beta   90.00
_cell.angle_gamma   90.00
#
_symmetry.space_group_name_H-M   'P 1'
#
loop_
_entity.id
_entity.type
_entity.pdbx_description
1 polymer ?
#
loop_
_entity_poly.entity_id
_entity_poly.type
_entity_poly.pdbx_seq_one_letter_code
_entity_poly.pdbx_strand_id
1 'polypeptide(L)'
;MLPSNQQKHQAGRPVAVAEALLRGYSASLHRARTFVRVNERKAAVQVAAQGDWIIADIDRMTAMSVHVYVLANVTEGRRDFYVVPGDDLRAGGRKRHDEFMASVGGVRPRNAESRHTAIYPKDVDEWRDRWSLFADATQPAVGDAHS
;
A
#
# COMPACT_ATOMS: atom_id res chain seq x y z
N MET A 1 -4.86 -1.09 26.31
CA MET A 1 -3.53 -0.78 25.76
C MET A 1 -3.69 -0.58 24.26
N LEU A 2 -3.26 0.57 23.71
CA LEU A 2 -3.32 0.79 22.25
C LEU A 2 -2.15 0.04 21.58
N PRO A 3 -2.36 -0.64 20.44
CA PRO A 3 -1.29 -1.37 19.77
C PRO A 3 -0.20 -0.41 19.25
N SER A 4 1.06 -0.82 19.37
CA SER A 4 2.21 -0.08 18.84
C SER A 4 2.18 -0.03 17.31
N ASN A 5 2.88 0.93 16.70
CA ASN A 5 3.01 0.99 15.24
C ASN A 5 3.59 -0.31 14.68
N GLN A 6 4.56 -0.92 15.38
CA GLN A 6 5.11 -2.21 15.00
C GLN A 6 4.05 -3.33 15.03
N GLN A 7 3.19 -3.37 16.05
CA GLN A 7 2.09 -4.34 16.14
C GLN A 7 1.04 -4.12 15.04
N LYS A 8 0.70 -2.87 14.72
CA LYS A 8 -0.20 -2.52 13.60
C LYS A 8 0.38 -2.96 12.26
N HIS A 9 1.67 -2.70 12.02
CA HIS A 9 2.38 -3.15 10.82
C HIS A 9 2.44 -4.68 10.72
N GLN A 10 2.63 -5.38 11.85
CA GLN A 10 2.61 -6.85 11.90
C GLN A 10 1.20 -7.42 11.63
N ALA A 11 0.14 -6.73 12.08
CA ALA A 11 -1.25 -7.17 11.90
C ALA A 11 -1.81 -6.92 10.49
N GLY A 12 -1.28 -5.93 9.76
CA GLY A 12 -1.81 -5.56 8.45
C GLY A 12 -1.87 -6.68 7.43
N ARG A 13 -0.82 -7.51 7.36
CA ARG A 13 -0.73 -8.61 6.40
C ARG A 13 -1.71 -9.75 6.70
N PRO A 14 -1.77 -10.28 7.94
CA PRO A 14 -2.81 -11.24 8.31
C PRO A 14 -4.22 -10.72 8.04
N VAL A 15 -4.48 -9.44 8.32
CA VAL A 15 -5.81 -8.84 8.12
C VAL A 15 -6.14 -8.71 6.62
N ALA A 16 -5.21 -8.28 5.78
CA ALA A 16 -5.41 -8.24 4.33
C ALA A 16 -5.60 -9.65 3.72
N VAL A 17 -4.88 -10.66 4.21
CA VAL A 17 -5.07 -12.06 3.78
C VAL A 17 -6.45 -12.56 4.19
N ALA A 18 -6.87 -12.32 5.44
CA ALA A 18 -8.18 -12.73 5.92
C ALA A 18 -9.31 -12.09 5.11
N GLU A 19 -9.21 -10.79 4.81
CA GLU A 19 -10.18 -10.08 3.98
C GLU A 19 -10.26 -10.66 2.56
N ALA A 20 -9.11 -10.94 1.93
CA ALA A 20 -9.07 -11.56 0.61
C ALA A 20 -9.77 -12.93 0.59
N LEU A 21 -9.54 -13.75 1.62
CA LEU A 21 -10.19 -15.06 1.78
C LEU A 21 -11.71 -14.93 1.95
N LEU A 22 -12.17 -13.97 2.76
CA LEU A 22 -13.61 -13.71 2.96
C LEU A 22 -14.32 -13.29 1.67
N ARG A 23 -13.57 -12.68 0.74
CA ARG A 23 -14.07 -12.28 -0.59
C ARG A 23 -13.96 -13.36 -1.65
N GLY A 24 -13.50 -14.56 -1.30
CA GLY A 24 -13.40 -15.70 -2.20
C GLY A 24 -12.10 -15.79 -3.01
N TYR A 25 -11.10 -14.97 -2.71
CA TYR A 25 -9.77 -15.09 -3.33
C TYR A 25 -8.91 -16.11 -2.58
N SER A 26 -8.02 -16.80 -3.29
CA SER A 26 -6.94 -17.55 -2.63
C SER A 26 -5.93 -16.55 -2.07
N ALA A 27 -5.51 -16.66 -0.81
CA ALA A 27 -4.54 -15.72 -0.25
C ALA A 27 -3.61 -16.33 0.79
N SER A 28 -2.37 -15.84 0.84
CA SER A 28 -1.36 -16.28 1.79
C SER A 28 -0.32 -15.22 2.13
N LEU A 29 0.36 -15.40 3.26
CA LEU A 29 1.51 -14.59 3.62
C LEU A 29 2.70 -14.95 2.72
N HIS A 30 3.35 -13.95 2.14
CA HIS A 30 4.59 -14.15 1.39
C HIS A 30 5.82 -14.05 2.33
N ARG A 31 6.94 -14.72 2.03
CA ARG A 31 8.10 -14.80 2.96
C ARG A 31 8.67 -13.43 3.37
N ALA A 32 8.65 -12.47 2.45
CA ALA A 32 9.10 -11.10 2.74
C ALA A 32 8.05 -10.31 3.55
N ARG A 33 8.53 -9.59 4.58
CA ARG A 33 7.73 -8.99 5.67
C ARG A 33 6.63 -8.01 5.26
N THR A 34 6.63 -7.53 4.02
CA THR A 34 5.69 -6.53 3.47
C THR A 34 4.68 -7.11 2.49
N PHE A 35 4.85 -8.37 2.07
CA PHE A 35 4.13 -8.93 0.94
C PHE A 35 3.12 -10.00 1.34
N VAL A 36 2.06 -10.06 0.56
CA VAL A 36 1.06 -11.14 0.54
C VAL A 36 0.95 -11.65 -0.90
N ARG A 37 0.40 -12.84 -1.05
CA ARG A 37 -0.05 -13.36 -2.35
C ARG A 37 -1.56 -13.44 -2.32
N VAL A 38 -2.22 -12.89 -3.34
CA VAL A 38 -3.66 -13.02 -3.56
C VAL A 38 -3.83 -13.56 -4.98
N ASN A 39 -4.47 -14.72 -5.11
CA ASN A 39 -4.37 -15.63 -6.24
C ASN A 39 -2.89 -15.88 -6.59
N GLU A 40 -2.50 -15.59 -7.82
CA GLU A 40 -1.11 -15.73 -8.30
C GLU A 40 -0.33 -14.40 -8.24
N ARG A 41 -0.97 -13.31 -7.78
CA ARG A 41 -0.37 -11.98 -7.77
C ARG A 41 0.25 -11.65 -6.43
N LYS A 42 1.49 -11.14 -6.47
CA LYS A 42 2.19 -10.58 -5.31
C LYS A 42 1.72 -9.14 -5.07
N ALA A 43 1.30 -8.85 -3.85
CA ALA A 43 0.90 -7.50 -3.44
C ALA A 43 1.68 -7.03 -2.20
N ALA A 44 2.02 -5.75 -2.17
CA ALA A 44 2.58 -5.11 -0.97
C ALA A 44 1.44 -4.59 -0.08
N VAL A 45 1.55 -4.79 1.22
CA VAL A 45 0.58 -4.30 2.19
C VAL A 45 1.17 -3.12 2.95
N GLN A 46 0.44 -2.01 2.99
CA GLN A 46 0.75 -0.89 3.87
C GLN A 46 -0.40 -0.64 4.85
N VAL A 47 -0.05 -0.29 6.08
CA VAL A 47 -1.03 -0.08 7.16
C VAL A 47 -1.02 1.38 7.55
N ALA A 48 -2.20 1.98 7.66
CA ALA A 48 -2.36 3.34 8.15
C ALA A 48 -1.95 3.44 9.62
N ALA A 49 -1.20 4.48 9.96
CA ALA A 49 -0.96 4.89 11.33
C ALA A 49 -1.95 6.02 11.66
N GLN A 50 -2.91 5.76 12.57
CA GLN A 50 -3.92 6.74 12.98
C GLN A 50 -4.75 7.32 11.81
N GLY A 51 -5.08 6.48 10.81
CA GLY A 51 -5.94 6.88 9.68
C GLY A 51 -5.21 7.29 8.41
N ASP A 52 -3.91 7.60 8.49
CA ASP A 52 -3.09 8.03 7.35
C ASP A 52 -1.95 7.04 7.05
N TRP A 53 -1.56 6.91 5.78
CA TRP A 53 -0.33 6.19 5.41
C TRP A 53 0.80 7.19 5.23
N ILE A 54 1.93 6.94 5.88
CA ILE A 54 3.15 7.74 5.70
C ILE A 54 4.14 6.91 4.89
N ILE A 55 4.45 7.35 3.67
CA ILE A 55 5.53 6.73 2.89
C ILE A 55 6.86 7.29 3.42
N ALA A 56 7.57 6.48 4.20
CA ALA A 56 8.84 6.89 4.82
C ALA A 56 9.93 7.27 3.80
N ASP A 57 9.88 6.69 2.61
CA ASP A 57 10.86 6.87 1.54
C ASP A 57 10.17 6.79 0.18
N ILE A 58 9.97 7.96 -0.45
CA ILE A 58 9.28 8.07 -1.73
C ILE A 58 10.09 7.47 -2.88
N ASP A 59 11.42 7.60 -2.84
CA ASP A 59 12.29 7.09 -3.89
C ASP A 59 12.32 5.57 -3.85
N ARG A 60 12.42 4.98 -2.66
CA ARG A 60 12.26 3.55 -2.49
C ARG A 60 10.88 3.07 -2.93
N MET A 61 9.81 3.77 -2.59
CA MET A 61 8.46 3.40 -3.01
C MET A 61 8.30 3.43 -4.53
N THR A 62 8.81 4.48 -5.18
CA THR A 62 8.75 4.63 -6.64
C THR A 62 9.66 3.65 -7.38
N ALA A 63 10.76 3.19 -6.78
CA ALA A 63 11.65 2.18 -7.35
C ALA A 63 11.12 0.74 -7.22
N MET A 64 10.09 0.48 -6.41
CA MET A 64 9.58 -0.86 -6.19
C MET A 64 8.72 -1.34 -7.38
N SER A 65 9.09 -2.47 -7.99
CA SER A 65 8.34 -3.16 -9.04
C SER A 65 7.20 -4.04 -8.48
N VAL A 66 6.27 -3.41 -7.76
CA VAL A 66 5.07 -4.07 -7.25
C VAL A 66 3.88 -3.69 -8.11
N HIS A 67 3.12 -4.69 -8.56
CA HIS A 67 1.95 -4.48 -9.44
C HIS A 67 0.71 -4.00 -8.69
N VAL A 68 0.52 -4.43 -7.44
CA VAL A 68 -0.66 -4.07 -6.64
C VAL A 68 -0.27 -3.77 -5.21
N TYR A 69 -0.82 -2.70 -4.65
CA TYR A 69 -0.75 -2.40 -3.23
C TYR A 69 -2.12 -2.59 -2.58
N VAL A 70 -2.09 -3.08 -1.35
CA VAL A 70 -3.25 -3.08 -0.45
C VAL A 70 -2.94 -2.11 0.67
N LEU A 71 -3.66 -0.99 0.69
CA LEU A 71 -3.61 -0.01 1.76
C LEU A 71 -4.70 -0.38 2.76
N ALA A 72 -4.31 -0.84 3.95
CA ALA A 72 -5.23 -1.26 5.00
C ALA A 72 -5.34 -0.16 6.08
N ASN A 73 -6.56 0.27 6.35
CA ASN A 73 -6.87 1.07 7.52
C ASN A 73 -7.64 0.20 8.52
N VAL A 74 -6.95 -0.17 9.61
CA VAL A 74 -7.46 -1.10 10.64
C VAL A 74 -7.64 -0.39 11.99
N THR A 75 -7.90 0.92 11.97
CA THR A 75 -8.02 1.74 13.17
C THR A 75 -9.47 1.80 13.68
N GLU A 76 -9.64 1.88 15.01
CA GLU A 76 -10.91 2.23 15.67
C GLU A 76 -12.14 1.40 15.24
N GLY A 77 -11.96 0.10 15.03
CA GLY A 77 -13.04 -0.81 14.63
C GLY A 77 -13.44 -0.69 13.16
N ARG A 78 -12.85 0.24 12.40
CA ARG A 78 -12.96 0.30 10.95
C ARG A 78 -11.92 -0.61 10.31
N ARG A 79 -12.33 -1.27 9.23
CA ARG A 79 -11.49 -2.12 8.38
C ARG A 79 -11.75 -1.72 6.94
N ASP A 80 -11.09 -0.66 6.52
CA ASP A 80 -11.15 -0.21 5.14
C ASP A 80 -9.92 -0.70 4.38
N PHE A 81 -10.15 -1.19 3.16
CA PHE A 81 -9.09 -1.65 2.27
C PHE A 81 -9.17 -0.90 0.96
N TYR A 82 -8.03 -0.40 0.51
CA TYR A 82 -7.90 0.31 -0.76
C TYR A 82 -6.89 -0.46 -1.60
N VAL A 83 -7.35 -0.98 -2.75
CA VAL A 83 -6.55 -1.84 -3.63
C VAL A 83 -6.22 -1.03 -4.87
N VAL A 84 -4.93 -0.82 -5.12
CA VAL A 84 -4.46 0.13 -6.12
C VAL A 84 -3.37 -0.48 -7.00
N PRO A 85 -3.40 -0.24 -8.33
CA PRO A 85 -2.28 -0.56 -9.20
C PRO A 85 -1.01 0.16 -8.73
N GLY A 86 0.13 -0.53 -8.78
CA GLY A 86 1.38 0.03 -8.28
C GLY A 86 1.81 1.30 -9.00
N ASP A 87 1.58 1.38 -10.31
CA ASP A 87 1.91 2.56 -11.11
C ASP A 87 1.09 3.77 -10.69
N ASP A 88 -0.21 3.60 -10.45
CA ASP A 88 -1.10 4.67 -9.99
C ASP A 88 -0.67 5.19 -8.61
N LEU A 89 -0.35 4.30 -7.67
CA LEU A 89 0.12 4.69 -6.35
C LEU A 89 1.46 5.44 -6.42
N ARG A 90 2.38 4.97 -7.27
CA ARG A 90 3.69 5.62 -7.49
C ARG A 90 3.53 7.00 -8.11
N ALA A 91 2.73 7.12 -9.16
CA ALA A 91 2.45 8.37 -9.84
C ALA A 91 1.78 9.39 -8.89
N GLY A 92 0.75 8.96 -8.16
CA GLY A 92 0.07 9.80 -7.18
C GLY A 92 0.98 10.23 -6.02
N GLY A 93 1.86 9.32 -5.56
CA GLY A 93 2.86 9.63 -4.53
C GLY A 93 3.89 10.66 -4.99
N ARG A 94 4.43 10.50 -6.21
CA ARG A 94 5.37 11.46 -6.80
C ARG A 94 4.72 12.83 -6.97
N LYS A 95 3.52 12.88 -7.55
CA LYS A 95 2.78 14.14 -7.74
C LYS A 95 2.60 14.91 -6.43
N ARG A 96 2.12 14.25 -5.37
CA ARG A 96 1.93 14.87 -4.04
C ARG A 96 3.24 15.35 -3.42
N HIS A 97 4.31 14.57 -3.60
CA HIS A 97 5.65 14.97 -3.15
C HIS A 97 6.10 16.24 -3.87
N ASP A 98 5.96 16.31 -5.19
CA ASP A 98 6.40 17.45 -5.99
C ASP A 98 5.57 18.71 -5.69
N GLU A 99 4.25 18.58 -5.51
CA GLU A 99 3.36 19.65 -5.03
C GLU A 99 3.79 20.17 -3.65
N PHE A 100 4.12 19.27 -2.72
CA PHE A 100 4.63 19.67 -1.42
C PHE A 100 5.96 20.42 -1.54
N MET A 101 6.91 19.90 -2.33
CA MET A 101 8.22 20.53 -2.53
C MET A 101 8.09 21.91 -3.17
N ALA A 102 7.17 22.10 -4.10
CA ALA A 102 6.86 23.40 -4.67
C ALA A 102 6.32 24.37 -3.60
N SER A 103 5.43 23.90 -2.71
CA SER A 103 4.84 24.73 -1.64
C SER A 103 5.84 25.22 -0.59
N VAL A 104 6.95 24.50 -0.38
CA VAL A 104 7.99 24.84 0.60
C VAL A 104 9.25 25.46 -0.03
N GLY A 105 9.17 25.87 -1.31
CA GLY A 105 10.29 26.53 -2.00
C GLY A 105 11.46 25.60 -2.33
N GLY A 106 11.21 24.31 -2.53
CA GLY A 106 12.20 23.32 -2.98
C GLY A 106 13.14 22.80 -1.89
N VAL A 107 13.07 23.31 -0.66
CA VAL A 107 13.85 22.81 0.47
C VAL A 107 12.92 22.16 1.48
N ARG A 108 13.03 20.84 1.61
CA ARG A 108 12.24 20.07 2.58
C ARG A 108 12.50 20.59 4.00
N PRO A 109 11.46 21.02 4.74
CA PRO A 109 11.61 21.40 6.15
C PRO A 109 12.17 20.23 6.97
N ARG A 110 13.21 20.48 7.78
CA ARG A 110 13.79 19.49 8.70
C ARG A 110 12.97 19.38 9.99
N ASN A 111 11.67 19.12 9.87
CA ASN A 111 10.81 18.84 11.02
C ASN A 111 10.19 17.43 10.91
N ALA A 112 10.00 16.78 12.06
CA ALA A 112 9.39 15.44 12.13
C ALA A 112 7.92 15.43 11.68
N GLU A 113 7.30 16.61 11.63
CA GLU A 113 5.92 16.87 11.21
C GLU A 113 5.74 16.93 9.68
N SER A 114 6.83 16.82 8.89
CA SER A 114 6.77 16.92 7.44
C SER A 114 5.99 15.74 6.83
N ARG A 115 4.67 15.92 6.68
CA ARG A 115 3.71 15.01 6.02
C ARG A 115 3.79 15.05 4.48
N HIS A 116 4.95 15.41 3.92
CA HIS A 116 5.22 15.52 2.49
C HIS A 116 4.92 14.25 1.66
N THR A 117 4.78 13.10 2.32
CA THR A 117 4.50 11.80 1.72
C THR A 117 3.30 11.10 2.35
N ALA A 118 2.45 11.84 3.07
CA ALA A 118 1.21 11.30 3.60
C ALA A 118 0.23 10.99 2.46
N ILE A 119 -0.47 9.87 2.60
CA ILE A 119 -1.65 9.52 1.82
C ILE A 119 -2.83 9.60 2.78
N TYR A 120 -3.80 10.45 2.47
CA TYR A 120 -5.01 10.59 3.26
C TYR A 120 -6.12 9.69 2.72
N PRO A 121 -7.11 9.29 3.54
CA PRO A 121 -8.26 8.49 3.09
C PRO A 121 -8.98 9.05 1.87
N LYS A 122 -9.11 10.39 1.78
CA LYS A 122 -9.72 11.08 0.62
C LYS A 122 -8.96 10.85 -0.69
N ASP A 123 -7.64 10.63 -0.63
CA ASP A 123 -6.80 10.46 -1.82
C ASP A 123 -6.84 9.03 -2.37
N VAL A 124 -7.40 8.09 -1.58
CA VAL A 124 -7.47 6.67 -1.92
C VAL A 124 -8.90 6.17 -2.04
N ASP A 125 -9.89 7.02 -1.81
CA ASP A 125 -11.30 6.61 -1.71
C ASP A 125 -11.80 5.97 -3.01
N GLU A 126 -11.32 6.43 -4.17
CA GLU A 126 -11.58 5.82 -5.47
C GLU A 126 -11.05 4.38 -5.60
N TRP A 127 -10.13 3.96 -4.73
CA TRP A 127 -9.55 2.62 -4.69
C TRP A 127 -10.16 1.70 -3.64
N ARG A 128 -11.16 2.20 -2.89
CA ARG A 128 -11.85 1.45 -1.86
C ARG A 128 -12.44 0.17 -2.44
N ASP A 129 -12.17 -0.94 -1.79
CA ASP A 129 -12.73 -2.27 -2.09
C ASP A 129 -12.51 -2.80 -3.51
N ARG A 130 -11.52 -2.29 -4.27
CA ARG A 130 -11.18 -2.75 -5.63
C ARG A 130 -10.45 -4.10 -5.70
N TRP A 131 -10.93 -5.08 -4.94
CA TRP A 131 -10.36 -6.44 -4.89
C TRP A 131 -10.44 -7.19 -6.23
N SER A 132 -11.33 -6.76 -7.14
CA SER A 132 -11.40 -7.27 -8.52
C SER A 132 -10.08 -7.12 -9.30
N LEU A 133 -9.16 -6.26 -8.89
CA LEU A 133 -7.80 -6.19 -9.44
C LEU A 133 -6.99 -7.49 -9.28
N PHE A 134 -7.46 -8.41 -8.42
CA PHE A 134 -6.91 -9.76 -8.28
C PHE A 134 -7.66 -10.84 -9.08
N ALA A 135 -8.79 -10.51 -9.70
CA ALA A 135 -9.59 -11.44 -10.51
C ALA A 135 -8.97 -11.67 -11.90
N ASP A 136 -8.27 -10.68 -12.47
CA ASP A 136 -7.72 -10.72 -13.83
C ASP A 136 -6.42 -11.53 -13.95
N ALA A 137 -6.31 -12.67 -13.26
CA ALA A 137 -5.14 -13.56 -13.31
C ALA A 137 -5.17 -14.50 -14.53
N THR A 138 -5.76 -14.10 -15.65
CA THR A 138 -5.56 -14.77 -16.95
C THR A 138 -4.67 -13.89 -17.82
N GLN A 139 -3.41 -13.70 -17.42
CA GLN A 139 -2.36 -13.22 -18.33
C GLN A 139 -1.04 -13.91 -17.95
N PRO A 140 -0.32 -14.51 -18.91
CA PRO A 140 0.64 -15.56 -18.63
C PRO A 140 1.94 -14.99 -18.04
N ALA A 141 2.60 -15.82 -17.24
CA ALA A 141 3.98 -15.62 -16.83
C ALA A 141 4.89 -15.54 -18.08
N VAL A 142 5.13 -14.32 -18.57
CA VAL A 142 6.16 -14.07 -19.56
C VAL A 142 7.47 -13.81 -18.82
N GLY A 143 8.30 -14.85 -18.80
CA GLY A 143 9.76 -14.72 -18.89
C GLY A 143 10.51 -14.27 -17.65
N ASP A 144 10.76 -15.21 -16.73
CA ASP A 144 12.10 -15.30 -16.13
C ASP A 144 12.90 -16.36 -16.91
N ALA A 145 13.24 -15.99 -18.14
CA ALA A 145 14.47 -16.46 -18.77
C ALA A 145 15.42 -15.27 -18.68
N HIS A 146 16.52 -15.42 -17.93
CA HIS A 146 17.88 -15.16 -18.40
C HIS A 146 18.87 -15.23 -17.22
N SER A 147 19.73 -16.26 -17.33
CA SER A 147 21.12 -16.39 -16.88
C SER A 147 21.44 -16.42 -15.37
#